data_AF-A0A853DE98-F1
#
_entry.id   AF-A0A853DE98-F1
#
_cell.length_a   1.000
_cell.length_b   1.000
_cell.length_c   1.000
_cell.angle_alpha   90.00
_cell.angle_beta   90.00
_cell.angle_gamma   90.00
#
_symmetry.space_group_name_H-M   'P 1'
#
loop_
_entity.id
_entity.type
_entity.pdbx_description
1 polymer ?
#
loop_
_entity_poly.entity_id
_entity_poly.type
_entity_poly.pdbx_seq_one_letter_code
_entity_poly.pdbx_strand_id
1 'polypeptide(L)'
;MPWGKSDEEKQVEAAQRKLQAQQAEDQRAREAFLRTPVGQATEAKKRGDRFFEAQLDAAQLKGAASAFGSSDNTLRPHASAPDTLGQIEEIGWRLEHVSHAFIETGATTTNRMLGTGQGMVTRGLVTGFYLFRNAD
;
A
#
# COMPACT_ATOMS: atom_id res chain seq x y z
N MET A 1 -48.10 -17.43 31.93
CA MET A 1 -47.15 -17.76 30.85
C MET A 1 -45.79 -17.20 31.25
N PRO A 2 -44.76 -18.00 31.55
CA PRO A 2 -43.47 -17.45 31.95
C PRO A 2 -42.73 -16.98 30.70
N TRP A 3 -42.61 -15.68 30.55
CA TRP A 3 -41.87 -15.03 29.47
C TRP A 3 -40.41 -14.83 29.92
N GLY A 4 -39.50 -15.65 29.41
CA GLY A 4 -38.06 -15.51 29.60
C GLY A 4 -37.31 -16.66 28.94
N LYS A 5 -36.44 -16.36 27.96
CA LYS A 5 -35.54 -17.33 27.32
C LYS A 5 -34.78 -18.12 28.38
N SER A 6 -34.64 -19.43 28.19
CA SER A 6 -33.90 -20.29 29.13
C SER A 6 -32.42 -19.87 29.16
N ASP A 7 -31.73 -20.14 30.28
CA ASP A 7 -30.30 -19.79 30.40
C ASP A 7 -29.44 -20.52 29.36
N GLU A 8 -29.91 -21.66 28.85
CA GLU A 8 -29.30 -22.40 27.74
C GLU A 8 -29.43 -21.63 26.41
N GLU A 9 -30.60 -21.07 26.10
CA GLU A 9 -30.81 -20.27 24.90
C GLU A 9 -29.94 -19.00 24.90
N LYS A 10 -29.74 -18.37 26.06
CA LYS A 10 -28.83 -17.22 26.21
C LYS A 10 -27.36 -17.61 25.97
N GLN A 11 -26.94 -18.78 26.42
CA GLN A 11 -25.57 -19.26 26.21
C GLN A 11 -25.31 -19.64 24.75
N VAL A 12 -26.28 -20.27 24.08
CA VAL A 12 -26.19 -20.56 22.64
C VAL A 12 -26.15 -19.27 21.82
N GLU A 13 -26.99 -18.28 22.14
CA GLU A 13 -26.98 -16.98 21.45
C GLU A 13 -25.66 -16.22 21.69
N ALA A 14 -25.13 -16.26 22.92
CA ALA A 14 -23.83 -15.66 23.24
C ALA A 14 -22.66 -16.37 22.52
N ALA A 15 -22.69 -17.70 22.43
CA ALA A 15 -21.69 -18.47 21.70
C ALA A 15 -21.76 -18.21 20.18
N GLN A 16 -22.96 -18.16 19.61
CA GLN A 16 -23.16 -17.80 18.20
C GLN A 16 -22.67 -16.38 17.90
N ARG A 17 -22.97 -15.40 18.78
CA ARG A 17 -22.46 -14.03 18.63
C ARG A 17 -20.94 -13.96 18.69
N LYS A 18 -20.30 -14.71 19.60
CA LYS A 18 -18.84 -14.80 19.66
C LYS A 18 -18.25 -15.41 18.40
N LEU A 19 -18.84 -16.50 17.91
CA LEU A 19 -18.40 -17.15 16.68
C LEU A 19 -18.56 -16.23 15.46
N GLN A 20 -19.70 -15.54 15.34
CA GLN A 20 -19.94 -14.56 14.28
C GLN A 20 -18.97 -13.38 14.36
N ALA A 21 -18.68 -12.88 15.56
CA ALA A 21 -17.72 -11.80 15.76
C ALA A 21 -16.31 -12.22 15.34
N GLN A 22 -15.89 -13.44 15.70
CA GLN A 22 -14.61 -14.01 15.27
C GLN A 22 -14.55 -14.17 13.75
N GLN A 23 -15.59 -14.76 13.13
CA GLN A 23 -15.66 -14.90 11.68
C GLN A 23 -15.61 -13.55 10.96
N ALA A 24 -16.28 -12.52 11.47
CA ALA A 24 -16.25 -11.18 10.90
C ALA A 24 -14.87 -10.51 11.07
N GLU A 25 -14.14 -10.82 12.14
CA GLU A 25 -12.76 -10.37 12.33
C GLU A 25 -11.80 -11.08 11.37
N ASP A 26 -11.90 -12.40 11.26
CA ASP A 26 -11.10 -13.20 10.32
C ASP A 26 -11.34 -12.80 8.87
N GLN A 27 -12.59 -12.53 8.49
CA GLN A 27 -12.94 -12.02 7.17
C GLN A 27 -12.31 -10.66 6.90
N ARG A 28 -12.38 -9.73 7.87
CA ARG A 28 -11.75 -8.41 7.74
C ARG A 28 -10.23 -8.52 7.63
N ALA A 29 -9.61 -9.38 8.42
CA ALA A 29 -8.17 -9.64 8.34
C ALA A 29 -7.79 -10.24 6.98
N ARG A 30 -8.60 -11.17 6.47
CA ARG A 30 -8.39 -11.76 5.14
C ARG A 30 -8.53 -10.72 4.03
N GLU A 31 -9.57 -9.90 4.06
CA GLU A 31 -9.77 -8.84 3.08
C GLU A 31 -8.65 -7.80 3.11
N ALA A 32 -8.18 -7.42 4.30
CA ALA A 32 -7.05 -6.52 4.47
C ALA A 32 -5.77 -7.13 3.88
N PHE A 33 -5.50 -8.40 4.15
CA PHE A 33 -4.38 -9.12 3.56
C PHE A 33 -4.47 -9.17 2.03
N LEU A 34 -5.65 -9.47 1.46
CA LEU A 34 -5.86 -9.55 0.02
C LEU A 34 -5.70 -8.19 -0.69
N ARG A 35 -5.79 -7.08 0.03
CA ARG A 35 -5.48 -5.74 -0.51
C ARG A 35 -3.99 -5.43 -0.54
N THR A 36 -3.16 -6.18 0.19
CA THR A 36 -1.70 -6.01 0.13
C THR A 36 -1.15 -6.54 -1.19
N PRO A 37 0.00 -6.02 -1.68
CA PRO A 37 0.64 -6.54 -2.89
C PRO A 37 0.93 -8.04 -2.83
N VAL A 38 1.35 -8.53 -1.66
CA VAL A 38 1.65 -9.96 -1.43
C VAL A 38 0.37 -10.80 -1.48
N GLY A 39 -0.72 -10.32 -0.89
CA GLY A 39 -2.01 -10.99 -0.95
C GLY A 39 -2.58 -11.04 -2.38
N GLN A 40 -2.43 -9.95 -3.13
CA GLN A 40 -2.80 -9.90 -4.55
C GLN A 40 -1.96 -10.88 -5.39
N ALA A 41 -0.64 -10.92 -5.17
CA ALA A 41 0.26 -11.87 -5.84
C ALA A 41 -0.11 -13.33 -5.52
N THR A 42 -0.48 -13.60 -4.27
CA THR A 42 -0.92 -14.93 -3.82
C THR A 42 -2.18 -15.37 -4.55
N GLU A 43 -3.20 -14.51 -4.65
CA GLU A 43 -4.44 -14.84 -5.36
C GLU A 43 -4.22 -14.93 -6.87
N ALA A 44 -3.42 -14.05 -7.47
CA ALA A 44 -3.06 -14.13 -8.89
C ALA A 44 -2.37 -15.47 -9.22
N LYS A 45 -1.49 -15.93 -8.33
CA LYS A 45 -0.82 -17.23 -8.46
C LYS A 45 -1.81 -18.38 -8.40
N LYS A 46 -2.75 -18.37 -7.43
CA LYS A 46 -3.83 -19.37 -7.32
C LYS A 46 -4.75 -19.40 -8.54
N ARG A 47 -5.00 -18.24 -9.17
CA ARG A 47 -5.77 -18.16 -10.42
C ARG A 47 -5.03 -18.74 -11.63
N GLY A 48 -3.72 -18.96 -11.53
CA GLY A 48 -2.88 -19.43 -12.64
C GLY A 48 -2.50 -18.32 -13.61
N ASP A 49 -2.45 -17.06 -13.15
CA ASP A 49 -2.05 -15.94 -13.99
C ASP A 49 -0.59 -16.13 -14.46
N ARG A 50 -0.31 -15.77 -15.72
CA ARG A 50 1.05 -15.86 -16.28
C ARG A 50 1.94 -14.69 -15.89
N PHE A 51 1.32 -13.53 -15.69
CA PHE A 51 1.98 -12.29 -15.35
C PHE A 51 1.27 -11.62 -14.19
N PHE A 52 2.04 -10.93 -13.36
CA PHE A 52 1.53 -10.14 -12.25
C PHE A 52 2.26 -8.80 -12.21
N GLU A 53 1.52 -7.71 -12.10
CA GLU A 53 2.07 -6.36 -11.96
C GLU A 53 1.80 -5.85 -10.55
N ALA A 54 2.86 -5.38 -9.88
CA ALA A 54 2.76 -4.69 -8.61
C ALA A 54 3.16 -3.22 -8.77
N GLN A 55 2.40 -2.33 -8.15
CA GLN A 55 2.68 -0.91 -8.08
C GLN A 55 3.11 -0.60 -6.65
N LEU A 56 4.35 -0.14 -6.47
CA LEU A 56 4.90 0.22 -5.17
C LEU A 56 5.51 1.62 -5.25
N ASP A 57 5.18 2.47 -4.30
CA ASP A 57 5.86 3.74 -4.16
C ASP A 57 7.29 3.50 -3.68
N ALA A 58 8.26 3.80 -4.54
CA ALA A 58 9.68 3.56 -4.29
C ALA A 58 10.28 4.70 -3.46
N ALA A 59 9.85 5.95 -3.70
CA ALA A 59 10.32 7.09 -2.95
C ALA A 59 9.32 8.26 -3.00
N GLN A 60 9.37 9.11 -1.98
CA GLN A 60 8.66 10.39 -1.97
C GLN A 60 9.65 11.55 -2.05
N LEU A 61 9.41 12.46 -2.98
CA LEU A 61 10.15 13.70 -3.10
C LEU A 61 9.41 14.80 -2.32
N LYS A 62 10.01 15.23 -1.20
CA LYS A 62 9.51 16.37 -0.41
C LYS A 62 10.48 17.53 -0.53
N GLY A 63 10.05 18.57 -1.24
CA GLY A 63 10.73 19.85 -1.22
C GLY A 63 10.12 20.83 -0.21
N ALA A 64 10.97 21.51 0.54
CA ALA A 64 10.61 22.65 1.39
C ALA A 64 10.90 23.95 0.63
N ALA A 65 9.88 24.82 0.51
CA ALA A 65 10.07 26.12 -0.08
C ALA A 65 10.83 27.04 0.88
N SER A 66 11.89 27.68 0.41
CA SER A 66 12.65 28.66 1.17
C SER A 66 12.55 30.04 0.53
N ALA A 67 12.14 31.04 1.32
CA ALA A 67 12.12 32.44 0.91
C ALA A 67 13.53 33.02 0.62
N PHE A 68 14.59 32.31 1.02
CA PHE A 68 15.99 32.74 0.96
C PHE A 68 16.82 32.07 -0.14
N GLY A 69 16.19 31.30 -1.04
CA GLY A 69 16.83 30.85 -2.29
C GLY A 69 17.48 29.46 -2.28
N SER A 70 17.45 28.72 -1.18
CA SER A 70 17.82 27.30 -1.14
C SER A 70 16.59 26.43 -0.96
N SER A 71 16.12 25.80 -2.04
CA SER A 71 15.07 24.78 -1.98
C SER A 71 15.73 23.47 -1.53
N ASP A 72 15.56 23.08 -0.27
CA ASP A 72 15.99 21.75 0.17
C ASP A 72 15.01 20.71 -0.40
N ASN A 73 15.54 19.73 -1.13
CA ASN A 73 14.77 18.67 -1.73
C ASN A 73 15.20 17.34 -1.12
N THR A 74 14.35 16.78 -0.27
CA THR A 74 14.63 15.52 0.42
C THR A 74 13.91 14.38 -0.26
N LEU A 75 14.68 13.40 -0.75
CA LEU A 75 14.16 12.13 -1.22
C LEU A 75 14.07 11.18 -0.02
N ARG A 76 12.86 10.69 0.28
CA ARG A 76 12.64 9.67 1.32
C ARG A 76 12.34 8.34 0.62
N PRO A 77 13.26 7.37 0.60
CA PRO A 77 12.97 6.04 0.06
C PRO A 77 11.96 5.31 0.94
N HIS A 78 11.09 4.51 0.32
CA HIS A 78 10.18 3.66 1.05
C HIS A 78 10.88 2.35 1.41
N ALA A 79 11.20 2.16 2.70
CA ALA A 79 12.05 1.07 3.15
C ALA A 79 11.46 -0.34 2.89
N SER A 80 10.13 -0.47 2.79
CA SER A 80 9.45 -1.78 2.69
C SER A 80 9.32 -2.31 1.26
N ALA A 81 9.75 -1.57 0.23
CA ALA A 81 9.58 -2.00 -1.15
C ALA A 81 10.41 -3.28 -1.46
N PRO A 82 11.71 -3.38 -1.12
CA PRO A 82 12.50 -4.58 -1.38
C PRO A 82 11.97 -5.83 -0.67
N ASP A 83 11.54 -5.69 0.59
CA ASP A 83 10.98 -6.80 1.37
C ASP A 83 9.69 -7.35 0.74
N THR A 84 8.84 -6.45 0.23
CA THR A 84 7.59 -6.83 -0.44
C THR A 84 7.87 -7.58 -1.75
N LEU A 85 8.85 -7.13 -2.53
CA LEU A 85 9.24 -7.80 -3.78
C LEU A 85 9.82 -9.20 -3.50
N GLY A 86 10.64 -9.36 -2.45
CA GLY A 86 11.16 -10.64 -2.02
C GLY A 86 10.06 -11.63 -1.62
N GLN A 87 9.08 -11.17 -0.83
CA GLN A 87 7.91 -11.98 -0.46
C GLN A 87 7.09 -12.41 -1.69
N ILE A 88 7.00 -11.56 -2.71
CA ILE A 88 6.34 -11.91 -3.98
C ILE A 88 7.14 -12.99 -4.73
N GLU A 89 8.47 -12.89 -4.77
CA GLU A 89 9.29 -13.93 -5.39
C GLU A 89 9.21 -15.28 -4.66
N GLU A 90 9.11 -15.29 -3.33
CA GLU A 90 8.93 -16.51 -2.52
C GLU A 90 7.62 -17.25 -2.84
N ILE A 91 6.58 -16.54 -3.31
CA ILE A 91 5.32 -17.15 -3.79
C ILE A 91 5.51 -17.93 -5.11
N GLY A 92 6.67 -17.78 -5.76
CA GLY A 92 6.97 -18.40 -7.06
C GLY A 92 6.75 -17.44 -8.24
N TRP A 93 6.73 -16.14 -7.98
CA TRP A 93 6.85 -15.14 -9.04
C TRP A 93 8.33 -14.86 -9.32
N ARG A 94 8.66 -14.45 -10.54
CA ARG A 94 10.01 -14.03 -10.89
C ARG A 94 9.96 -12.62 -11.44
N LEU A 95 10.72 -11.71 -10.85
CA LEU A 95 10.79 -10.34 -11.34
C LEU A 95 11.42 -10.33 -12.74
N GLU A 96 10.70 -9.77 -13.72
CA GLU A 96 11.12 -9.73 -15.11
C GLU A 96 11.45 -8.30 -15.55
N HIS A 97 10.61 -7.33 -15.18
CA HIS A 97 10.81 -5.95 -15.58
C HIS A 97 10.47 -4.99 -14.43
N VAL A 98 11.21 -3.88 -14.38
CA VAL A 98 10.97 -2.77 -13.46
C VAL A 98 10.96 -1.49 -14.26
N SER A 99 9.89 -0.71 -14.14
CA SER A 99 9.83 0.65 -14.64
C SER A 99 9.48 1.62 -13.52
N HIS A 100 9.86 2.88 -13.67
CA HIS A 100 9.59 3.91 -12.68
C HIS A 100 8.93 5.09 -13.38
N ALA A 101 7.89 5.63 -12.77
CA ALA A 101 7.29 6.89 -13.16
C ALA A 101 7.37 7.88 -12.00
N PHE A 102 7.70 9.13 -12.32
CA PHE A 102 7.57 10.22 -11.38
C PHE A 102 6.21 10.88 -11.58
N ILE A 103 5.37 10.83 -10.55
CA ILE A 103 4.05 11.45 -10.54
C ILE A 103 4.18 12.77 -9.77
N GLU A 104 4.06 13.89 -10.48
CA GLU A 104 4.02 15.22 -9.88
C GLU A 104 2.72 15.39 -9.08
N THR A 105 2.85 15.61 -7.77
CA THR A 105 1.70 15.79 -6.86
C THR A 105 1.44 17.25 -6.52
N GLY A 106 2.35 18.14 -6.92
CA GLY A 106 2.14 19.59 -6.88
C GLY A 106 3.45 20.38 -6.94
N ALA A 107 3.37 21.66 -7.27
CA ALA A 107 4.49 22.59 -7.23
C ALA A 107 4.16 23.76 -6.31
N THR A 108 5.09 24.11 -5.41
CA THR A 108 4.99 25.35 -4.62
C THR A 108 5.91 26.38 -5.24
N THR A 109 5.33 27.47 -5.74
CA THR A 109 6.06 28.63 -6.23
C THR A 109 6.14 29.68 -5.14
N THR A 110 7.35 30.07 -4.74
CA THR A 110 7.57 31.12 -3.75
C THR A 110 8.30 32.28 -4.40
N ASN A 111 7.72 33.49 -4.33
CA ASN A 111 8.41 34.70 -4.75
C ASN A 111 9.59 34.96 -3.81
N ARG A 112 10.80 35.15 -4.34
CA ARG A 112 11.95 35.50 -3.50
C ARG A 112 11.71 36.87 -2.87
N MET A 113 11.92 36.96 -1.55
CA MET A 113 11.67 38.19 -0.80
C MET A 113 12.73 39.28 -1.07
N LEU A 114 13.88 38.93 -1.67
CA LEU A 114 15.04 39.82 -1.83
C LEU A 114 15.60 39.87 -3.27
N GLY A 115 14.85 39.47 -4.30
CA GLY A 115 15.30 39.55 -5.70
C GLY A 115 14.21 39.28 -6.73
N THR A 116 14.50 39.54 -8.01
CA THR A 116 13.60 39.22 -9.13
C THR A 116 13.73 37.72 -9.48
N GLY A 117 12.84 36.90 -8.92
CA GLY A 117 12.78 35.47 -9.27
C GLY A 117 11.74 34.69 -8.48
N GLN A 118 11.17 33.67 -9.11
CA GLN A 118 10.30 32.68 -8.48
C GLN A 118 11.11 31.41 -8.19
N GLY A 119 11.05 30.91 -6.95
CA GLY A 119 11.54 29.58 -6.62
C GLY A 119 10.42 28.58 -6.78
N MET A 120 10.54 27.64 -7.72
CA MET A 120 9.60 26.52 -7.87
C MET A 120 10.15 25.30 -7.14
N VAL A 121 9.33 24.69 -6.28
CA VAL A 121 9.64 23.45 -5.58
C VAL A 121 8.61 22.40 -5.96
N THR A 122 9.05 21.42 -6.74
CA THR A 122 8.22 20.28 -7.17
C THR A 122 8.15 19.24 -6.06
N ARG A 123 6.94 18.78 -5.76
CA ARG A 123 6.64 17.63 -4.91
C ARG A 123 6.11 16.52 -5.80
N GLY A 124 6.53 15.29 -5.53
CA GLY A 124 6.10 14.15 -6.31
C GLY A 124 6.38 12.82 -5.65
N LEU A 125 5.79 11.78 -6.20
CA LEU A 125 5.98 10.39 -5.81
C LEU A 125 6.70 9.67 -6.94
N VAL A 126 7.71 8.88 -6.60
CA VAL A 126 8.31 7.93 -7.54
C VAL A 126 7.59 6.61 -7.33
N THR A 127 6.73 6.24 -8.27
CA THR A 127 6.03 4.96 -8.27
C THR A 127 6.79 3.99 -9.18
N GLY A 128 7.15 2.83 -8.64
CA GLY A 128 7.71 1.72 -9.38
C GLY A 128 6.61 0.75 -9.83
N PHE A 129 6.67 0.34 -11.08
CA PHE A 129 5.85 -0.73 -11.65
C PHE A 129 6.75 -1.94 -11.86
N TYR A 130 6.39 -3.05 -11.21
CA TYR A 130 7.16 -4.28 -11.17
C TYR A 130 6.36 -5.37 -11.88
N LEU A 131 6.87 -5.85 -13.00
CA LEU A 131 6.27 -6.97 -13.73
C LEU A 131 6.97 -8.26 -13.34
N PHE A 132 6.16 -9.22 -12.93
CA PHE A 132 6.59 -10.56 -12.59
C PHE A 132 6.03 -11.56 -13.60
N ARG A 133 6.85 -12.54 -13.98
CA ARG A 133 6.37 -13.76 -14.65
C ARG A 133 6.16 -14.87 -13.64
N ASN A 134 5.22 -15.74 -13.94
CA ASN A 134 5.03 -16.98 -13.22
C ASN A 134 6.28 -17.87 -13.41
N ALA A 135 6.85 -18.37 -12.31
CA ALA A 135 8.08 -19.17 -12.32
C ALA A 135 7.85 -20.68 -12.14
N ASP A 136 6.58 -21.11 -12.04
CA ASP A 136 6.21 -22.54 -11.99
C ASP A 136 6.25 -23.19 -13.38
#